data_AF-A0AAD5SYS0-F1
#
_entry.id   AF-A0AAD5SYS0-F1
#
_cell.length_a   1.000
_cell.length_b   1.000
_cell.length_c   1.000
_cell.angle_alpha   90.00
_cell.angle_beta   90.00
_cell.angle_gamma   90.00
#
_symmetry.space_group_name_H-M   'P 1'
#
loop_
_entity.id
_entity.type
_entity.pdbx_description
1 polymer ?
#
loop_
_entity_poly.entity_id
_entity_poly.type
_entity_poly.pdbx_seq_one_letter_code
_entity_poly.pdbx_strand_id
1 'polypeptide(L)'
;MSQVANTNTNASAVTAPQSQPQKVHVAKEILHVFEEYKVGVKPFSFIVITGTTAEPNSKYPPNTFRLCLIEDVWLTIHLNSSGYLILKAEADPNPTNPSATKYAISETRPHIQAPFESMDGLLNSVSAEYRNKFQERLCHKLEKVVKEREKEGRD
;
A
#
# COMPACT_ATOMS: atom_id res chain seq x y z
N MET A 1 -31.84 -50.89 -40.48
CA MET A 1 -30.44 -50.54 -40.17
C MET A 1 -30.44 -49.23 -39.41
N SER A 2 -29.92 -49.26 -38.18
CA SER A 2 -29.40 -48.12 -37.39
C SER A 2 -30.41 -47.06 -36.92
N GLN A 3 -30.37 -46.49 -35.72
CA GLN A 3 -29.77 -46.80 -34.42
C GLN A 3 -30.39 -45.76 -33.45
N VAL A 4 -30.41 -46.11 -32.18
CA VAL A 4 -30.94 -45.37 -31.02
C VAL A 4 -30.06 -44.15 -30.68
N ALA A 5 -30.63 -43.05 -30.22
CA ALA A 5 -29.97 -42.20 -29.20
C ALA A 5 -30.98 -41.31 -28.45
N ASN A 6 -31.10 -41.62 -27.17
CA ASN A 6 -31.83 -40.91 -26.13
C ASN A 6 -30.80 -40.05 -25.39
N THR A 7 -31.01 -38.74 -25.20
CA THR A 7 -30.25 -37.99 -24.17
C THR A 7 -31.06 -36.86 -23.56
N ASN A 8 -31.46 -37.12 -22.32
CA ASN A 8 -31.68 -36.19 -21.22
C ASN A 8 -30.70 -35.00 -21.22
N THR A 9 -31.22 -33.78 -21.05
CA THR A 9 -30.44 -32.64 -20.57
C THR A 9 -31.05 -32.13 -19.26
N ASN A 10 -30.48 -32.60 -18.15
CA ASN A 10 -30.61 -32.00 -16.83
C ASN A 10 -30.08 -30.57 -16.87
N ALA A 11 -30.95 -29.59 -16.65
CA ALA A 11 -30.55 -28.22 -16.36
C ALA A 11 -30.20 -28.11 -14.86
N SER A 12 -28.93 -28.35 -14.54
CA SER A 12 -28.38 -28.00 -13.23
C SER A 12 -28.15 -26.49 -13.17
N ALA A 13 -28.99 -25.78 -12.41
CA ALA A 13 -28.77 -24.38 -12.06
C ALA A 13 -27.55 -24.27 -11.12
N VAL A 14 -26.45 -23.75 -11.66
CA VAL A 14 -25.24 -23.43 -10.88
C VAL A 14 -25.53 -22.18 -10.07
N THR A 15 -25.62 -22.35 -8.75
CA THR A 15 -25.69 -21.27 -7.77
C THR A 15 -24.37 -20.49 -7.80
N ALA A 16 -24.42 -19.20 -8.12
CA ALA A 16 -23.25 -18.32 -8.09
C ALA A 16 -22.68 -18.20 -6.66
N PRO A 17 -21.36 -18.16 -6.48
CA PRO A 17 -20.76 -18.04 -5.15
C PRO A 17 -20.94 -16.62 -4.59
N GLN A 18 -21.41 -16.55 -3.35
CA GLN A 18 -21.55 -15.33 -2.55
C GLN A 18 -20.21 -14.61 -2.39
N SER A 19 -20.13 -13.35 -2.82
CA SER A 19 -18.91 -12.54 -2.81
C SER A 19 -19.03 -11.37 -1.83
N GLN A 20 -19.00 -11.61 -0.51
CA GLN A 20 -19.19 -10.52 0.47
C GLN A 20 -18.34 -10.39 1.76
N PRO A 21 -17.13 -10.98 1.94
CA PRO A 21 -16.26 -10.52 3.04
C PRO A 21 -15.21 -9.45 2.64
N GLN A 22 -14.75 -9.41 1.39
CA GLN A 22 -13.47 -8.77 1.07
C GLN A 22 -13.49 -7.22 1.01
N LYS A 23 -14.64 -6.61 0.71
CA LYS A 23 -14.74 -5.15 0.47
C LYS A 23 -14.52 -4.28 1.70
N VAL A 24 -14.96 -4.73 2.89
CA VAL A 24 -14.89 -3.94 4.13
C VAL A 24 -13.46 -3.88 4.68
N HIS A 25 -12.62 -4.88 4.39
CA HIS A 25 -11.25 -4.94 4.89
C HIS A 25 -10.33 -3.93 4.20
N VAL A 26 -10.47 -3.74 2.88
CA VAL A 26 -9.54 -2.89 2.12
C VAL A 26 -9.69 -1.40 2.46
N ALA A 27 -10.92 -0.91 2.64
CA ALA A 27 -11.14 0.48 3.04
C ALA A 27 -10.56 0.78 4.44
N LYS A 28 -10.66 -0.17 5.37
CA LYS A 28 -10.03 -0.05 6.70
C LYS A 28 -8.51 -0.07 6.60
N GLU A 29 -7.95 -0.89 5.73
CA GLU A 29 -6.51 -0.99 5.54
C GLU A 29 -5.92 0.31 4.97
N ILE A 30 -6.57 0.92 3.98
CA ILE A 30 -6.17 2.24 3.44
C ILE A 30 -6.18 3.33 4.54
N LEU A 31 -7.20 3.34 5.41
CA LEU A 31 -7.25 4.27 6.54
C LEU A 31 -6.18 3.97 7.60
N HIS A 32 -5.89 2.70 7.84
CA HIS A 32 -4.84 2.29 8.77
C HIS A 32 -3.47 2.77 8.28
N VAL A 33 -3.19 2.60 6.99
CA VAL A 33 -1.96 3.09 6.36
C VAL A 33 -1.81 4.59 6.57
N PHE A 34 -2.89 5.36 6.42
CA PHE A 34 -2.86 6.80 6.65
C PHE A 34 -2.42 7.15 8.07
N GLU A 35 -2.98 6.51 9.09
CA GLU A 35 -2.67 6.81 10.49
C GLU A 35 -1.29 6.30 10.93
N GLU A 36 -0.92 5.10 10.49
CA GLU A 36 0.31 4.44 10.93
C GLU A 36 1.56 5.09 10.32
N TYR A 37 1.50 5.42 9.03
CA TYR A 37 2.67 5.88 8.27
C TYR A 37 2.76 7.39 8.11
N LYS A 38 1.83 8.17 8.70
CA LYS A 38 1.82 9.66 8.61
C LYS A 38 3.13 10.35 8.96
N VAL A 39 3.94 9.76 9.84
CA VAL A 39 5.23 10.30 10.25
C VAL A 39 6.32 10.11 9.19
N GLY A 40 6.18 9.09 8.36
CA GLY A 40 7.14 8.67 7.35
C GLY A 40 6.82 9.14 5.92
N VAL A 41 5.73 9.89 5.75
CA VAL A 41 5.30 10.49 4.49
C VAL A 41 5.13 12.00 4.67
N LYS A 42 5.03 12.74 3.56
CA LYS A 42 4.77 14.19 3.61
C LYS A 42 3.39 14.45 4.24
N PRO A 43 3.25 15.38 5.20
CA PRO A 43 1.96 15.68 5.81
C PRO A 43 0.90 16.08 4.79
N PHE A 44 -0.35 15.68 5.02
CA PHE A 44 -1.51 15.99 4.17
C PHE A 44 -1.36 15.57 2.69
N SER A 45 -0.48 14.61 2.41
CA SER A 45 -0.19 14.16 1.04
C SER A 45 -0.89 12.86 0.65
N PHE A 46 -1.87 12.39 1.42
CA PHE A 46 -2.58 11.15 1.13
C PHE A 46 -3.86 11.42 0.35
N ILE A 47 -4.06 10.73 -0.77
CA ILE A 47 -5.21 10.93 -1.67
C ILE A 47 -5.72 9.57 -2.12
N VAL A 48 -6.97 9.23 -1.80
CA VAL A 48 -7.62 8.04 -2.37
C VAL A 48 -8.07 8.38 -3.80
N ILE A 49 -7.63 7.60 -4.78
CA ILE A 49 -7.97 7.78 -6.20
C ILE A 49 -9.20 6.95 -6.57
N THR A 50 -9.23 5.70 -6.11
CA THR A 50 -10.37 4.79 -6.29
C THR A 50 -10.67 4.07 -4.99
N GLY A 51 -11.95 3.98 -4.65
CA GLY A 51 -12.42 3.18 -3.53
C GLY A 51 -12.47 1.69 -3.85
N THR A 52 -13.31 0.95 -3.14
CA THR A 52 -13.51 -0.51 -3.34
C THR A 52 -14.01 -0.90 -4.73
N THR A 53 -14.53 0.07 -5.47
CA THR A 53 -14.89 -0.05 -6.88
C THR A 53 -14.26 1.09 -7.66
N ALA A 54 -13.75 0.80 -8.85
CA ALA A 54 -13.33 1.81 -9.80
C ALA A 54 -14.52 2.22 -10.68
N GLU A 55 -14.60 3.48 -11.07
CA GLU A 55 -15.58 3.93 -12.04
C GLU A 55 -15.34 3.28 -13.41
N PRO A 56 -16.37 3.11 -14.26
CA PRO A 56 -16.26 2.41 -15.54
C PRO A 56 -15.18 2.94 -16.50
N ASN A 57 -14.79 4.21 -16.36
CA ASN A 57 -13.76 4.86 -17.18
C ASN A 57 -12.51 5.25 -16.36
N SER A 58 -12.34 4.69 -15.16
CA SER A 58 -11.19 4.98 -14.32
C SER A 58 -9.90 4.45 -14.96
N LYS A 59 -8.88 5.32 -15.01
CA LYS A 59 -7.52 4.94 -15.40
C LYS A 59 -6.87 3.95 -14.42
N TYR A 60 -7.33 3.96 -13.17
CA TYR A 60 -6.74 3.19 -12.08
C TYR A 60 -7.66 2.05 -11.63
N PRO A 61 -7.09 0.90 -11.24
CA PRO A 61 -7.88 -0.20 -10.66
C PRO A 61 -8.53 0.24 -9.34
N PRO A 62 -9.48 -0.53 -8.79
CA PRO A 62 -10.00 -0.29 -7.44
C PRO A 62 -8.89 -0.23 -6.39
N ASN A 63 -9.16 0.35 -5.23
CA ASN A 63 -8.23 0.42 -4.10
C ASN A 63 -6.88 1.08 -4.44
N THR A 64 -6.92 2.12 -5.28
CA THR A 64 -5.75 2.89 -5.63
C THR A 64 -5.72 4.18 -4.82
N PHE A 65 -4.58 4.48 -4.24
CA PHE A 65 -4.34 5.72 -3.53
C PHE A 65 -2.97 6.30 -3.91
N ARG A 66 -2.74 7.53 -3.50
CA ARG A 66 -1.48 8.23 -3.63
C ARG A 66 -1.00 8.72 -2.29
N LEU A 67 0.31 8.71 -2.12
CA LEU A 67 0.99 9.39 -1.02
C LEU A 67 2.23 10.08 -1.57
N CYS A 68 2.68 11.15 -0.90
CA CYS A 68 3.95 11.79 -1.23
C CYS A 68 4.99 11.42 -0.17
N LEU A 69 6.15 10.94 -0.63
CA LEU A 69 7.29 10.74 0.23
C LEU A 69 7.82 12.08 0.76
N ILE A 70 8.61 12.04 1.83
CA ILE A 70 9.25 13.25 2.40
C ILE A 70 10.22 13.86 1.37
N GLU A 71 10.80 13.02 0.52
CA GLU A 71 11.66 13.38 -0.60
C GLU A 71 10.90 13.97 -1.81
N ASP A 72 9.66 14.43 -1.62
CA ASP A 72 8.83 15.07 -2.66
C ASP A 72 8.56 14.17 -3.88
N VAL A 73 8.38 12.87 -3.64
CA VAL A 73 8.01 11.88 -4.67
C VAL A 73 6.61 11.36 -4.43
N TRP A 74 5.72 11.61 -5.38
CA TRP A 74 4.38 11.05 -5.40
C TRP A 74 4.37 9.62 -5.89
N LEU A 75 3.91 8.71 -5.04
CA LEU A 75 3.65 7.31 -5.39
C LEU A 75 2.16 7.13 -5.66
N THR A 76 1.83 6.42 -6.74
CA THR A 76 0.50 5.87 -6.96
C THR A 76 0.55 4.39 -6.67
N ILE A 77 -0.22 3.94 -5.69
CA ILE A 77 -0.14 2.60 -5.11
C ILE A 77 -1.50 1.92 -5.27
N HIS A 78 -1.49 0.71 -5.80
CA HIS A 78 -2.64 -0.18 -5.85
C HIS A 78 -2.52 -1.23 -4.76
N LEU A 79 -3.56 -1.34 -3.92
CA LEU A 79 -3.69 -2.36 -2.89
C LEU A 79 -4.54 -3.52 -3.40
N ASN A 80 -3.97 -4.72 -3.41
CA ASN A 80 -4.65 -5.95 -3.82
C ASN A 80 -4.43 -7.06 -2.77
N SER A 81 -4.93 -8.27 -3.05
CA SER A 81 -4.82 -9.41 -2.13
C SER A 81 -3.38 -9.88 -1.87
N SER A 82 -2.42 -9.48 -2.69
CA SER A 82 -0.99 -9.78 -2.55
C SER A 82 -0.20 -8.64 -1.90
N GLY A 83 -0.87 -7.56 -1.48
CA GLY A 83 -0.27 -6.39 -0.85
C GLY A 83 -0.25 -5.17 -1.76
N TYR A 84 0.87 -4.46 -1.77
CA TYR A 84 1.03 -3.12 -2.34
C TYR A 84 1.83 -3.16 -3.64
N LEU A 85 1.34 -2.42 -4.63
CA LEU A 85 1.97 -2.33 -5.94
C LEU A 85 2.15 -0.86 -6.36
N ILE A 86 3.37 -0.45 -6.62
CA ILE A 86 3.64 0.90 -7.15
C ILE A 86 3.28 0.92 -8.64
N LEU A 87 2.21 1.63 -8.98
CA LEU A 87 1.80 1.83 -10.37
C LEU A 87 2.59 2.93 -11.07
N LYS A 88 2.95 3.98 -10.32
CA LYS A 88 3.58 5.18 -10.86
C LYS A 88 4.35 5.93 -9.77
N ALA A 89 5.46 6.53 -10.13
CA ALA A 89 6.24 7.45 -9.29
C ALA A 89 6.51 8.75 -10.06
N GLU A 90 6.27 9.90 -9.43
CA GLU A 90 6.42 11.22 -10.05
C GLU A 90 7.01 12.23 -9.07
N ALA A 91 7.77 13.19 -9.56
CA ALA A 91 8.19 14.33 -8.73
C ALA A 91 6.98 15.17 -8.34
N ASP A 92 6.99 15.71 -7.12
CA ASP A 92 6.18 16.87 -6.79
C ASP A 92 6.49 18.00 -7.77
N PRO A 93 5.48 18.73 -8.29
CA PRO A 93 5.71 19.83 -9.22
C PRO A 93 6.55 20.96 -8.61
N ASN A 94 6.54 21.10 -7.28
CA ASN A 94 7.31 22.11 -6.55
C ASN A 94 8.14 21.43 -5.44
N PRO A 95 9.19 20.67 -5.80
CA PRO A 95 9.98 19.95 -4.82
C PRO A 95 10.82 20.93 -4.00
N THR A 96 10.88 20.69 -2.69
CA THR A 96 11.70 21.45 -1.74
C THR A 96 13.18 21.30 -2.06
N ASN A 97 13.59 20.08 -2.46
CA ASN A 97 14.94 19.76 -2.90
C ASN A 97 14.90 18.94 -4.21
N PRO A 98 15.03 19.60 -5.37
CA PRO A 98 14.95 18.93 -6.67
C PRO A 98 15.98 17.81 -6.86
N SER A 99 17.18 17.96 -6.32
CA SER A 99 18.26 16.97 -6.44
C SER A 99 17.93 15.70 -5.65
N ALA A 100 17.48 15.86 -4.39
CA ALA A 100 17.04 14.74 -3.57
C ALA A 100 15.81 14.03 -4.17
N THR A 101 14.86 14.80 -4.69
CA THR A 101 13.67 14.28 -5.37
C THR A 101 14.04 13.42 -6.57
N LYS A 102 14.95 13.91 -7.42
CA LYS A 102 15.42 13.18 -8.59
C LYS A 102 16.10 11.87 -8.21
N TYR A 103 16.91 11.89 -7.14
CA TYR A 103 17.56 10.68 -6.62
C TYR A 103 16.53 9.67 -6.07
N ALA A 104 15.57 10.13 -5.26
CA ALA A 104 14.51 9.27 -4.73
C ALA A 104 13.65 8.64 -5.85
N ILE A 105 13.37 9.37 -6.94
CA ILE A 105 12.71 8.81 -8.13
C ILE A 105 13.56 7.73 -8.79
N SER A 106 14.87 7.93 -8.92
CA SER A 106 15.75 6.90 -9.50
C SER A 106 15.78 5.64 -8.64
N GLU A 107 15.80 5.78 -7.32
CA GLU A 107 15.73 4.65 -6.38
C GLU A 107 14.37 3.95 -6.41
N THR A 108 13.28 4.69 -6.64
CA THR A 108 11.92 4.12 -6.72
C THR A 108 11.71 3.32 -8.02
N ARG A 109 12.36 3.71 -9.12
CA ARG A 109 12.08 3.18 -10.47
C ARG A 109 12.17 1.65 -10.58
N PRO A 110 13.18 0.96 -10.01
CA PRO A 110 13.27 -0.51 -10.04
C PRO A 110 12.13 -1.22 -9.31
N HIS A 111 11.43 -0.52 -8.41
CA HIS A 111 10.35 -1.07 -7.59
C HIS A 111 8.96 -0.85 -8.20
N ILE A 112 8.86 -0.14 -9.33
CA ILE A 112 7.60 0.04 -10.05
C ILE A 112 7.14 -1.33 -10.57
N GLN A 113 5.87 -1.66 -10.34
CA GLN A 113 5.27 -2.97 -10.61
C GLN A 113 5.88 -4.15 -9.82
N ALA A 114 6.77 -3.90 -8.86
CA ALA A 114 7.22 -4.93 -7.92
C ALA A 114 6.19 -5.08 -6.78
N PRO A 115 5.78 -6.31 -6.42
CA PRO A 115 4.85 -6.53 -5.31
C PRO A 115 5.58 -6.37 -3.96
N PHE A 116 4.90 -5.72 -3.02
CA PHE A 116 5.33 -5.61 -1.63
C PHE A 116 4.26 -6.20 -0.71
N GLU A 117 4.66 -7.08 0.20
CA GLU A 117 3.73 -7.68 1.17
C GLU A 117 3.17 -6.65 2.17
N SER A 118 3.97 -5.64 2.52
CA SER A 118 3.62 -4.62 3.50
C SER A 118 4.01 -3.21 3.05
N MET A 119 3.33 -2.21 3.61
CA MET A 119 3.67 -0.81 3.40
C MET A 119 5.05 -0.49 3.98
N ASP A 120 5.45 -1.10 5.11
CA ASP A 120 6.82 -1.01 5.62
C ASP A 120 7.86 -1.48 4.62
N GLY A 121 7.65 -2.64 3.97
CA GLY A 121 8.57 -3.16 2.96
C GLY A 121 8.68 -2.22 1.77
N LEU A 122 7.55 -1.66 1.34
CA LEU A 122 7.49 -0.66 0.27
C LEU A 122 8.28 0.60 0.65
N LEU A 123 7.92 1.26 1.75
CA LEU A 123 8.51 2.54 2.16
C LEU A 123 9.99 2.41 2.52
N ASN A 124 10.40 1.30 3.14
CA ASN A 124 11.82 1.04 3.40
C ASN A 124 12.63 0.85 2.11
N SER A 125 12.01 0.40 1.02
CA SER A 125 12.72 0.24 -0.26
C SER A 125 12.87 1.57 -0.99
N VAL A 126 11.85 2.44 -0.92
CA VAL A 126 11.76 3.62 -1.80
C VAL A 126 12.00 4.97 -1.12
N SER A 127 12.04 5.04 0.21
CA SER A 127 12.25 6.29 0.96
C SER A 127 13.37 6.15 1.99
N ALA A 128 14.43 6.93 1.79
CA ALA A 128 15.52 7.02 2.76
C ALA A 128 15.09 7.77 4.03
N GLU A 129 14.27 8.81 3.88
CA GLU A 129 13.72 9.57 5.01
C GLU A 129 12.79 8.71 5.86
N TYR A 130 11.99 7.84 5.23
CA TYR A 130 11.22 6.84 5.96
C TYR A 130 12.10 5.95 6.84
N ARG A 131 13.18 5.38 6.25
CA ARG A 131 14.12 4.52 6.98
C ARG A 131 14.74 5.24 8.17
N ASN A 132 15.18 6.49 7.98
CA ASN A 132 15.78 7.30 9.04
C ASN A 132 14.80 7.52 10.20
N LYS A 133 13.56 7.92 9.90
CA LYS A 133 12.52 8.13 10.92
C LYS A 133 12.09 6.84 11.59
N PHE A 134 12.04 5.73 10.85
CA PHE A 134 11.76 4.42 11.41
C PHE A 134 12.84 4.01 12.42
N GLN A 135 14.11 4.18 12.06
CA GLN A 135 15.25 3.91 12.93
C GLN A 135 15.24 4.81 14.17
N GLU A 136 14.97 6.11 14.02
CA GLU A 136 14.85 7.04 15.14
C GLU A 136 13.76 6.60 16.13
N ARG A 137 12.58 6.21 15.63
CA ARG A 137 11.49 5.69 16.47
C ARG A 137 11.87 4.41 17.19
N LEU A 138 12.65 3.54 16.56
CA LEU A 138 13.13 2.31 17.18
C LEU A 138 14.12 2.62 18.31
N CYS A 139 15.08 3.52 18.07
CA CYS A 139 16.04 3.97 19.09
C CYS A 139 15.33 4.59 20.29
N HIS A 140 14.37 5.50 20.08
CA HIS A 140 13.60 6.11 21.17
C HIS A 140 12.83 5.07 22.00
N LYS A 141 12.25 4.05 21.37
CA LYS A 141 11.58 2.95 22.09
C LYS A 141 12.57 2.14 22.93
N LEU A 142 13.73 1.80 22.38
CA LEU A 142 14.77 1.06 23.08
C LEU A 142 15.29 1.84 24.29
N GLU A 143 15.59 3.12 24.14
CA GLU A 143 16.01 3.99 25.24
C GLU A 143 14.98 4.06 26.36
N LYS A 144 13.69 4.10 26.01
CA LYS A 144 12.60 4.11 27.00
C LYS A 144 12.59 2.80 27.81
N VAL A 145 12.69 1.66 27.14
CA VAL A 145 12.72 0.33 27.80
C VAL A 145 13.94 0.20 28.70
N VAL A 146 15.11 0.67 28.27
CA VAL A 146 16.34 0.67 29.09
C VAL A 146 16.14 1.52 30.34
N LYS A 147 15.63 2.74 30.19
CA LYS A 147 15.34 3.64 31.33
C LYS A 147 14.30 3.07 32.30
N GLU A 148 13.31 2.33 31.81
CA GLU A 148 12.31 1.67 32.66
C GLU A 148 12.94 0.54 33.48
N ARG A 149 13.75 -0.32 32.86
CA ARG A 149 14.46 -1.41 33.56
C ARG A 149 15.49 -0.92 34.58
N GLU A 150 16.18 0.18 34.30
CA GLU A 150 17.11 0.80 35.26
C GLU A 150 16.41 1.42 36.48
N LYS A 151 15.12 1.74 36.37
CA LYS A 151 14.32 2.22 37.51
C LYS A 151 13.80 1.04 38.33
N GLU A 152 13.31 -0.02 37.67
CA GLU A 152 12.82 -1.23 38.35
C GLU A 152 13.92 -1.99 39.11
N GLY A 153 15.18 -1.94 38.65
CA GLY A 153 16.31 -2.53 39.37
C GLY A 153 16.86 -1.70 40.53
N ARG A 154 16.23 -0.57 40.87
CA ARG A 154 16.64 0.33 41.97
C ARG A 154 15.66 0.38 43.15
N ASP A 155 14.56 -0.36 43.06
CA ASP A 155 13.62 -0.63 44.16
C ASP A 155 13.85 -2.04 44.74
#